data_AF-A0A1M6KQB0-F1
#
_entry.id   AF-A0A1M6KQB0-F1
#
_cell.length_a   1.000
_cell.length_b   1.000
_cell.length_c   1.000
_cell.angle_alpha   90.00
_cell.angle_beta   90.00
_cell.angle_gamma   90.00
#
_symmetry.space_group_name_H-M   'P 1'
#
loop_
_entity.id
_entity.type
_entity.pdbx_description
1 polymer ?
#
loop_
_entity_poly.entity_id
_entity_poly.type
_entity_poly.pdbx_seq_one_letter_code
_entity_poly.pdbx_strand_id
1 'polypeptide(L)'
;MGNIEWNTSKVKEYFEACRVHYERFLSMSDSLMKAFEAFVNDDTHTGEEAENSKGFVRERQIPLLIDITDDIQQLEALQDEI
;
A
#
# COMPACT_ATOMS: atom_id res chain seq x y z
N MET A 1 -35.01 -28.38 0.22
CA MET A 1 -33.94 -27.48 -0.29
C MET A 1 -32.80 -27.59 0.68
N GLY A 2 -31.64 -28.11 0.26
CA GLY A 2 -30.48 -28.21 1.14
C GLY A 2 -30.00 -26.81 1.49
N ASN A 3 -29.73 -26.55 2.77
CA ASN A 3 -29.12 -25.30 3.21
C ASN A 3 -27.78 -25.16 2.47
N ILE A 4 -27.66 -24.10 1.67
CA ILE A 4 -26.36 -23.69 1.13
C ILE A 4 -25.59 -23.10 2.32
N GLU A 5 -24.68 -23.88 2.87
CA GLU A 5 -23.80 -23.43 3.94
C GLU A 5 -22.54 -22.83 3.33
N TRP A 6 -22.15 -21.65 3.81
CA TRP A 6 -20.89 -21.02 3.43
C TRP A 6 -19.72 -21.89 3.88
N ASN A 7 -18.79 -22.15 2.97
CA ASN A 7 -17.55 -22.84 3.32
C ASN A 7 -16.57 -21.84 3.95
N THR A 8 -16.72 -21.61 5.25
CA THR A 8 -15.89 -20.68 6.03
C THR A 8 -14.40 -21.02 5.93
N SER A 9 -14.02 -22.30 5.82
CA SER A 9 -12.61 -22.70 5.63
C SER A 9 -12.04 -22.13 4.33
N LYS A 10 -12.75 -22.28 3.22
CA LYS A 10 -12.31 -21.75 1.91
C LYS A 10 -12.25 -20.23 1.88
N VAL A 11 -13.12 -19.56 2.63
CA VAL A 11 -13.08 -18.10 2.78
C VAL A 11 -11.82 -17.66 3.52
N LYS A 12 -11.49 -18.33 4.63
CA LYS A 12 -10.26 -18.04 5.38
C LYS A 12 -9.02 -18.33 4.54
N GLU A 13 -8.96 -19.46 3.84
CA GLU A 13 -7.86 -19.79 2.91
C GLU A 13 -7.67 -18.72 1.82
N TYR A 14 -8.77 -18.18 1.28
CA TYR A 14 -8.71 -17.11 0.29
C TYR A 14 -8.13 -15.81 0.89
N PHE A 15 -8.57 -15.40 2.09
CA PHE A 15 -8.06 -14.19 2.72
C PHE A 15 -6.61 -14.34 3.21
N GLU A 16 -6.21 -15.52 3.68
CA GLU A 16 -4.80 -15.82 3.96
C GLU A 16 -3.93 -15.66 2.70
N ALA A 17 -4.41 -16.13 1.55
CA ALA A 17 -3.69 -15.93 0.28
C ALA A 17 -3.60 -14.44 -0.09
N CYS A 18 -4.63 -13.64 0.17
CA CYS A 18 -4.58 -12.19 -0.01
C CYS A 18 -3.53 -11.53 0.91
N ARG A 19 -3.45 -11.92 2.18
CA ARG A 19 -2.48 -11.37 3.14
C ARG A 19 -1.04 -11.53 2.70
N VAL A 20 -0.68 -12.66 2.10
CA VAL A 20 0.67 -12.86 1.55
C VAL A 20 1.05 -11.75 0.55
N HIS A 21 0.09 -11.26 -0.24
CA HIS A 21 0.33 -10.16 -1.17
C HIS A 21 0.41 -8.80 -0.46
N TYR A 22 -0.46 -8.57 0.52
CA TYR A 22 -0.50 -7.36 1.33
C TYR A 22 0.77 -7.16 2.14
N GLU A 23 1.18 -8.16 2.92
CA GLU A 23 2.39 -8.15 3.72
C GLU A 23 3.63 -7.90 2.87
N ARG A 24 3.69 -8.52 1.69
CA ARG A 24 4.79 -8.28 0.75
C ARG A 24 4.84 -6.82 0.31
N PHE A 25 3.70 -6.21 -0.03
CA PHE A 25 3.65 -4.80 -0.40
C PHE A 25 4.04 -3.90 0.77
N LEU A 26 3.43 -4.10 1.95
CA LEU A 26 3.70 -3.32 3.17
C LEU A 26 5.17 -3.41 3.60
N SER A 27 5.82 -4.57 3.43
CA SER A 27 7.25 -4.73 3.76
C SER A 27 8.17 -3.87 2.87
N MET A 28 7.72 -3.51 1.67
CA MET A 28 8.48 -2.72 0.70
C MET A 28 8.12 -1.23 0.75
N SER A 29 6.92 -0.88 1.25
CA SER A 29 6.40 0.48 1.21
C SER A 29 7.23 1.46 2.05
N ASP A 30 7.75 1.03 3.21
CA ASP A 30 8.63 1.87 4.05
C ASP A 30 9.92 2.27 3.33
N SER A 31 10.54 1.33 2.61
CA SER A 31 11.76 1.62 1.83
C SER A 31 11.47 2.56 0.65
N LEU A 32 10.32 2.39 0.00
CA LEU A 32 9.89 3.27 -1.08
C LEU A 32 9.57 4.69 -0.57
N MET A 33 8.88 4.81 0.57
CA MET A 33 8.57 6.10 1.19
C MET A 33 9.85 6.87 1.53
N LYS A 34 10.83 6.21 2.15
CA LYS A 34 12.14 6.80 2.45
C LYS A 34 12.86 7.29 1.19
N ALA A 35 12.76 6.55 0.09
CA ALA A 35 13.34 6.96 -1.18
C ALA A 35 12.65 8.20 -1.77
N PHE A 36 11.31 8.27 -1.68
CA PHE A 36 10.57 9.46 -2.10
C PHE A 36 10.88 10.68 -1.24
N GLU A 37 10.94 10.53 0.08
CA GLU A 37 11.32 11.62 0.99
C GLU A 37 12.74 12.11 0.70
N ALA A 38 13.69 11.20 0.49
CA ALA A 38 15.06 11.57 0.13
C ALA A 38 15.12 12.32 -1.20
N PHE A 39 14.36 11.88 -2.21
CA PHE A 39 14.27 12.53 -3.52
C PHE A 39 13.68 13.94 -3.42
N VAL A 40 12.59 14.10 -2.66
CA VAL A 40 11.86 15.37 -2.50
C VAL A 40 12.67 16.40 -1.70
N ASN A 41 13.53 15.94 -0.79
CA ASN A 41 14.38 16.78 0.07
C ASN A 41 15.82 16.91 -0.46
N ASP A 42 16.08 16.51 -1.70
CA ASP A 42 17.39 16.63 -2.31
C ASP A 42 17.68 18.09 -2.71
N ASP A 43 18.52 18.77 -1.94
CA ASP A 43 18.93 20.15 -2.18
C ASP A 43 20.08 20.28 -3.21
N THR A 44 20.64 19.16 -3.66
CA THR A 44 21.79 19.17 -4.59
C THR A 44 21.37 19.35 -6.05
N HIS A 45 20.15 18.97 -6.41
CA HIS A 45 19.57 19.15 -7.73
C HIS A 45 18.55 20.30 -7.72
N THR A 46 18.79 21.29 -8.57
CA THR A 46 18.01 22.53 -8.62
C THR A 46 17.64 22.89 -10.06
N GLY A 47 16.69 23.81 -10.22
CA GLY A 47 16.14 24.22 -11.52
C GLY A 47 14.70 23.75 -11.71
N GLU A 48 14.05 24.27 -12.75
CA GLU A 48 12.62 24.04 -13.01
C GLU A 48 12.26 22.55 -13.13
N GLU A 49 13.09 21.77 -13.83
CA GLU A 49 12.87 20.33 -14.00
C GLU A 49 12.98 19.55 -12.68
N ALA A 50 13.96 19.90 -11.85
CA ALA A 50 14.14 19.27 -10.54
C ALA A 50 12.93 19.59 -9.63
N GLU A 51 12.49 20.85 -9.59
CA GLU A 51 11.35 21.25 -8.77
C GLU A 51 10.03 20.65 -9.26
N ASN A 52 9.81 20.56 -10.58
CA ASN A 52 8.63 19.89 -11.14
C ASN A 52 8.62 18.39 -10.80
N SER A 53 9.79 17.73 -10.85
CA SER A 53 9.91 16.31 -10.53
C SER A 53 9.67 16.06 -9.04
N LYS A 54 10.29 16.85 -8.15
CA LYS A 54 10.04 16.81 -6.70
C LYS A 54 8.58 17.08 -6.38
N GLY A 55 7.98 18.07 -7.05
CA GLY A 55 6.56 18.41 -6.94
C GLY A 55 5.66 17.21 -7.30
N PHE A 56 5.92 16.54 -8.42
CA PHE A 56 5.17 15.35 -8.81
C PHE A 56 5.27 14.22 -7.78
N VAL A 57 6.46 13.91 -7.28
CA VAL A 57 6.64 12.87 -6.25
C VAL A 57 5.90 13.25 -4.96
N ARG A 58 6.07 14.50 -4.50
CA ARG A 58 5.47 15.04 -3.27
C ARG A 58 3.95 15.08 -3.32
N GLU A 59 3.38 15.54 -4.42
CA GLU A 59 1.95 15.84 -4.55
C GLU A 59 1.13 14.67 -5.08
N ARG A 60 1.77 13.69 -5.73
CA ARG A 60 1.09 12.54 -6.34
C ARG A 60 1.53 11.20 -5.77
N GLN A 61 2.82 10.89 -5.83
CA GLN A 61 3.31 9.55 -5.55
C GLN A 61 3.32 9.22 -4.05
N ILE A 62 3.73 10.18 -3.20
CA ILE A 62 3.68 10.01 -1.73
C ILE A 62 2.23 9.81 -1.24
N PRO A 63 1.25 10.68 -1.58
CA PRO A 63 -0.14 10.47 -1.17
C PRO A 63 -0.71 9.14 -1.66
N LEU A 64 -0.45 8.78 -2.92
CA LEU A 64 -0.91 7.50 -3.47
C LEU A 64 -0.35 6.29 -2.70
N LEU A 65 0.92 6.34 -2.31
CA LEU A 65 1.53 5.27 -1.53
C LEU A 65 0.88 5.16 -0.13
N ILE A 66 0.58 6.29 0.51
CA ILE A 66 -0.12 6.34 1.81
C ILE A 66 -1.52 5.74 1.67
N ASP A 67 -2.30 6.17 0.67
CA ASP A 67 -3.66 5.68 0.44
C ASP A 67 -3.67 4.16 0.25
N ILE A 68 -2.72 3.61 -0.54
CA ILE A 68 -2.62 2.16 -0.76
C ILE A 68 -2.26 1.43 0.54
N THR A 69 -1.33 1.95 1.35
CA THR A 69 -0.97 1.31 2.62
C THR A 69 -2.13 1.32 3.61
N ASP A 70 -2.88 2.42 3.68
CA ASP A 70 -4.05 2.57 4.54
C ASP A 70 -5.19 1.64 4.11
N ASP A 71 -5.45 1.54 2.80
CA ASP A 71 -6.45 0.63 2.25
C ASP A 71 -6.11 -0.84 2.53
N ILE A 72 -4.84 -1.22 2.39
CA ILE A 72 -4.40 -2.59 2.70
C ILE A 72 -4.60 -2.90 4.19
N GLN A 73 -4.21 -2.00 5.08
CA GLN A 73 -4.38 -2.20 6.52
C GLN A 73 -5.85 -2.31 6.92
N GLN A 74 -6.74 -1.52 6.28
CA GLN A 74 -8.19 -1.64 6.47
C GLN A 74 -8.73 -2.99 5.98
N LEU A 75 -8.25 -3.49 4.83
CA LEU A 75 -8.63 -4.80 4.32
C LEU A 75 -8.19 -5.93 5.27
N GLU A 76 -6.97 -5.86 5.81
CA GLU A 76 -6.47 -6.84 6.78
C GLU A 76 -7.34 -6.86 8.04
N ALA A 77 -7.70 -5.69 8.57
CA ALA A 77 -8.57 -5.56 9.74
C ALA A 77 -9.97 -6.16 9.50
N LEU A 78 -10.59 -5.85 8.36
CA LEU A 78 -11.90 -6.43 8.00
C LEU A 78 -11.85 -7.95 7.86
N GLN A 79 -10.72 -8.51 7.42
CA GLN A 79 -10.53 -9.95 7.30
C GLN A 79 -10.33 -10.64 8.66
N ASP A 80 -9.76 -9.95 9.66
CA ASP A 80 -9.62 -10.49 11.03
C ASP A 80 -10.97 -10.63 11.75
N GLU A 81 -12.01 -9.92 11.29
CA GLU A 81 -13.36 -9.98 11.86
C GLU A 81 -14.19 -11.19 11.36
N ILE A 82 -13.65 -12.02 10.46
CA ILE A 82 -14.31 -13.19 9.81
C ILE A 82 -13.83 -14.53 10.39
#